data_AF-A0A9E6AEH4-F1
#
_entry.id   AF-A0A9E6AEH4-F1
#
_cell.length_a   1.000
_cell.length_b   1.000
_cell.length_c   1.000
_cell.angle_alpha   90.00
_cell.angle_beta   90.00
_cell.angle_gamma   90.00
#
_symmetry.space_group_name_H-M   'P 1'
#
loop_
_entity.id
_entity.type
_entity.pdbx_description
1 polymer ?
#
loop_
_entity_poly.entity_id
_entity_poly.type
_entity_poly.pdbx_seq_one_letter_code
_entity_poly.pdbx_strand_id
1 'polypeptide(L)'
;MFSWVATPVFLLSLLILGLVGIRAFLIVKREDGKRLRGSPPGKGDHIINAEYQSGGGGGGSHGQFRVPKDPQEYARAFVPDAAKSKE
;
A
#
# COMPACT_ATOMS: atom_id res chain seq x y z
N MET A 1 -8.59 37.99 -32.73
CA MET A 1 -8.94 36.57 -33.00
C MET A 1 -8.48 35.59 -31.92
N PHE A 2 -7.36 35.81 -31.21
CA PHE A 2 -6.79 34.85 -30.26
C PHE A 2 -7.57 34.66 -28.93
N SER A 3 -8.41 35.63 -28.54
CA SER A 3 -9.09 35.63 -27.22
C SER A 3 -10.26 34.63 -27.11
N TRP A 4 -10.96 34.35 -28.22
CA TRP A 4 -12.20 33.56 -28.17
C TRP A 4 -11.99 32.07 -27.90
N VAL A 5 -10.81 31.54 -28.22
CA VAL A 5 -10.41 30.16 -27.91
C VAL A 5 -9.60 30.10 -26.62
N ALA A 6 -8.74 31.10 -26.36
CA ALA A 6 -7.92 31.12 -25.15
C ALA A 6 -8.77 31.25 -23.87
N THR A 7 -9.84 32.05 -23.91
CA THR A 7 -10.72 32.27 -22.75
C THR A 7 -11.43 31.00 -22.26
N PRO A 8 -12.15 30.23 -23.11
CA PRO A 8 -12.78 28.99 -22.66
C PRO A 8 -11.77 27.91 -22.27
N VAL A 9 -10.60 27.84 -22.94
CA VAL A 9 -9.53 26.92 -22.55
C VAL A 9 -9.01 27.25 -21.16
N PHE A 10 -8.75 28.53 -20.88
CA PHE A 10 -8.28 28.97 -19.56
C PHE A 10 -9.30 28.68 -18.46
N LEU A 11 -10.58 28.95 -18.70
CA LEU A 11 -11.66 28.64 -17.76
C LEU A 11 -11.78 27.13 -17.50
N LEU A 12 -11.68 26.32 -18.56
CA LEU A 12 -11.70 24.86 -18.43
C LEU A 12 -10.48 24.35 -17.64
N SER A 13 -9.29 24.89 -17.89
CA SER A 13 -8.09 24.54 -17.13
C SER A 13 -8.22 24.89 -15.65
N LEU A 14 -8.76 26.06 -15.31
CA LEU A 14 -9.02 26.44 -13.92
C LEU A 14 -10.06 25.52 -13.27
N LEU A 15 -11.11 25.14 -13.99
CA LEU A 15 -12.13 24.21 -13.50
C LEU A 15 -11.55 22.82 -13.23
N ILE A 16 -10.72 22.30 -14.13
CA ILE A 16 -10.02 21.02 -13.95
C ILE A 16 -9.08 21.09 -12.75
N LEU A 17 -8.26 22.14 -12.64
CA LEU A 17 -7.35 22.33 -11.50
C LEU A 17 -8.11 22.42 -10.18
N GLY A 18 -9.21 23.18 -10.15
CA GLY A 18 -10.08 23.27 -8.98
C GLY A 18 -10.66 21.90 -8.59
N LEU A 19 -11.16 21.14 -9.57
CA LEU A 19 -11.70 19.80 -9.33
C LEU A 19 -10.63 18.84 -8.78
N VAL A 20 -9.44 18.83 -9.37
CA VAL A 20 -8.30 18.01 -8.92
C VAL A 20 -7.90 18.41 -7.50
N GLY A 21 -7.78 19.72 -7.22
CA GLY A 21 -7.44 20.22 -5.88
C GLY A 21 -8.46 19.82 -4.82
N ILE A 22 -9.76 19.97 -5.11
CA ILE A 22 -10.85 19.54 -4.21
C ILE A 22 -10.77 18.04 -3.98
N ARG A 23 -10.57 17.22 -5.03
CA ARG A 23 -10.47 15.77 -4.90
C ARG A 23 -9.27 15.35 -4.06
N ALA A 24 -8.11 15.94 -4.29
CA ALA A 24 -6.90 15.68 -3.52
C ALA A 24 -7.12 16.02 -2.03
N PHE A 25 -7.66 17.21 -1.74
CA PHE A 25 -7.97 17.62 -0.38
C PHE A 25 -8.95 16.66 0.32
N LEU A 26 -10.01 16.23 -0.37
CA LEU A 26 -10.97 15.28 0.18
C LEU A 26 -10.37 13.90 0.44
N ILE A 27 -9.44 13.43 -0.40
CA ILE A 27 -8.75 12.14 -0.19
C ILE A 27 -7.86 12.24 1.05
N VAL A 28 -6.99 13.25 1.12
CA VAL A 28 -6.10 13.46 2.27
C VAL A 28 -6.89 13.57 3.56
N LYS A 29 -7.93 14.41 3.59
CA LYS A 29 -8.79 14.57 4.78
C LYS A 29 -9.49 13.27 5.19
N ARG A 30 -9.85 12.40 4.23
CA ARG A 30 -10.45 11.09 4.52
C ARG A 30 -9.42 10.08 5.01
N GLU A 31 -8.15 10.27 4.74
CA GLU A 31 -7.05 9.39 5.16
C GLU A 31 -6.48 9.82 6.52
N ASP A 32 -6.53 11.11 6.85
CA ASP A 32 -5.97 11.75 8.06
C ASP A 32 -6.56 11.27 9.41
N GLY A 33 -7.56 10.40 9.38
CA GLY A 33 -8.16 9.79 10.58
C GLY A 33 -8.45 8.29 10.45
N LYS A 34 -8.08 7.66 9.33
CA LYS A 34 -8.18 6.21 9.19
C LYS A 34 -6.96 5.57 9.84
N ARG A 35 -7.17 4.44 10.53
CA ARG A 35 -6.09 3.59 11.06
C ARG A 35 -4.94 3.56 10.06
N LEU A 36 -3.75 3.93 10.52
CA LEU A 36 -2.51 3.81 9.76
C LEU A 36 -2.50 2.43 9.09
N ARG A 37 -2.18 2.40 7.79
CA ARG A 37 -2.03 1.14 7.07
C ARG A 37 -0.99 0.28 7.81
N GLY A 38 -1.23 -1.03 7.85
CA GLY A 38 -0.39 -1.97 8.56
C GLY A 38 -0.99 -2.40 9.90
N SER A 39 -0.16 -3.03 10.71
CA SER A 39 -0.53 -3.52 12.02
C SER A 39 0.44 -2.95 13.06
N PRO A 40 -0.03 -2.67 14.28
CA PRO A 40 0.87 -2.22 15.34
C PRO A 40 1.91 -3.30 15.64
N PRO A 41 3.13 -2.92 16.04
CA PRO A 41 4.13 -3.87 16.52
C PRO A 41 3.59 -4.59 17.77
N GLY A 42 4.08 -5.79 18.01
CA GLY A 42 3.64 -6.59 19.15
C GLY A 42 4.28 -7.97 19.16
N LYS A 43 3.74 -8.86 19.99
CA LYS A 43 4.20 -10.25 20.08
C LYS A 43 3.41 -11.18 19.14
N GLY A 44 4.03 -12.29 18.75
CA GLY A 44 3.45 -13.31 17.88
C GLY A 44 3.53 -12.95 16.39
N ASP A 45 2.77 -13.67 15.57
CA ASP A 45 2.90 -13.61 14.10
C ASP A 45 1.66 -13.01 13.41
N HIS A 46 1.91 -12.32 12.29
CA HIS A 46 0.95 -12.16 11.21
C HIS A 46 0.91 -13.44 10.39
N ILE A 47 -0.28 -14.02 10.28
CA ILE A 47 -0.53 -15.18 9.44
C ILE A 47 -1.06 -14.68 8.11
N ILE A 48 -0.30 -14.91 7.04
CA ILE A 48 -0.67 -14.55 5.67
C ILE A 48 -1.02 -15.83 4.94
N ASN A 49 -2.29 -15.99 4.60
CA ASN A 49 -2.75 -17.08 3.74
C ASN A 49 -2.60 -16.65 2.28
N ALA A 50 -1.78 -17.37 1.54
CA ALA A 50 -1.60 -17.21 0.11
C ALA A 50 -2.35 -18.34 -0.59
N GLU A 51 -3.56 -18.04 -1.02
CA GLU A 51 -4.39 -18.95 -1.79
C GLU A 51 -4.37 -18.49 -3.24
N TYR A 52 -3.76 -19.30 -4.09
CA TYR A 52 -3.75 -19.09 -5.53
C TYR A 52 -4.58 -20.15 -6.21
N GLN A 53 -5.58 -19.71 -6.99
CA GLN A 53 -6.47 -20.57 -7.76
C GLN A 53 -6.41 -20.12 -9.23
N SER A 54 -5.77 -20.90 -10.11
CA SER A 54 -5.62 -20.56 -11.53
C SER A 54 -6.82 -20.94 -12.42
N GLY A 55 -7.93 -21.43 -11.83
CA GLY A 55 -9.20 -21.64 -12.54
C GLY A 55 -9.24 -22.74 -13.60
N GLY A 56 -8.11 -23.41 -13.91
CA GLY A 56 -8.03 -24.57 -14.79
C GLY A 56 -7.88 -25.88 -14.02
N GLY A 57 -8.18 -27.02 -14.67
CA GLY A 57 -8.25 -28.37 -14.08
C GLY A 57 -6.92 -29.00 -13.61
N GLY A 58 -5.93 -28.20 -13.21
CA GLY A 58 -4.57 -28.67 -12.96
C GLY A 58 -3.82 -28.02 -11.79
N GLY A 59 -4.51 -27.35 -10.86
CA GLY A 59 -3.91 -27.05 -9.54
C GLY A 59 -4.15 -25.63 -9.03
N GLY A 60 -4.30 -25.54 -7.70
CA GLY A 60 -4.15 -24.32 -6.92
C GLY A 60 -2.97 -24.49 -5.97
N SER A 61 -2.32 -23.37 -5.60
CA SER A 61 -1.26 -23.38 -4.60
C SER A 61 -1.78 -22.72 -3.33
N HIS A 62 -1.75 -23.45 -2.23
CA HIS A 62 -2.06 -22.93 -0.90
C HIS A 62 -0.79 -22.88 -0.08
N GLY A 63 -0.47 -21.70 0.45
CA GLY A 63 0.65 -21.49 1.35
C GLY A 63 0.23 -20.62 2.51
N GLN A 64 0.89 -20.80 3.64
CA GLN A 64 0.76 -19.91 4.78
C GLN A 64 2.14 -19.39 5.16
N PHE A 65 2.26 -18.06 5.22
CA PHE A 65 3.46 -17.38 5.69
C PHE A 65 3.22 -16.82 7.07
N ARG A 66 4.22 -16.95 7.94
CA ARG A 66 4.24 -16.35 9.27
C ARG A 66 5.24 -15.22 9.28
N VAL A 67 4.80 -14.03 9.66
CA VAL A 67 5.63 -12.83 9.73
C VAL A 67 5.60 -12.29 11.15
N PRO A 68 6.73 -12.27 11.88
CA PRO A 68 6.76 -11.77 13.25
C PRO A 68 6.26 -10.33 13.35
N LYS A 69 5.46 -10.05 14.38
CA LYS A 69 5.02 -8.68 14.73
C LYS A 69 6.08 -7.90 15.48
N ASP A 70 7.03 -8.61 16.08
CA ASP A 70 8.14 -7.99 16.80
C ASP A 70 9.20 -7.52 15.80
N PRO A 71 9.55 -6.22 15.76
CA PRO A 71 10.50 -5.69 14.79
C PRO A 71 11.88 -6.34 14.86
N GLN A 72 12.32 -6.76 16.05
CA GLN A 72 13.63 -7.36 16.26
C GLN A 72 13.66 -8.82 15.80
N GLU A 73 12.60 -9.59 16.04
CA GLU A 73 12.44 -10.94 15.48
C GLU A 73 12.34 -10.91 13.97
N TYR A 74 11.55 -9.97 13.41
CA TYR A 74 11.47 -9.77 11.97
C TYR A 74 12.84 -9.46 11.36
N ALA A 75 13.60 -8.51 11.94
CA ALA A 75 14.94 -8.17 11.47
C ALA A 75 15.92 -9.36 11.54
N ARG A 76 15.85 -10.16 12.60
CA ARG A 76 16.70 -11.35 12.77
C ARG A 76 16.45 -12.42 11.70
N ALA A 77 15.25 -12.48 11.11
CA ALA A 77 14.95 -13.42 10.03
C ALA A 77 15.79 -13.14 8.76
N PHE A 78 16.31 -11.93 8.58
CA PHE A 78 17.16 -11.57 7.44
C PHE A 78 18.65 -11.79 7.69
N VAL A 79 19.05 -12.07 8.94
CA VAL A 79 20.45 -12.36 9.26
C VAL A 79 20.78 -13.79 8.79
N PRO A 80 21.81 -13.98 7.95
CA PRO A 80 22.23 -15.31 7.52
C PRO A 80 22.64 -16.17 8.72
N ASP A 81 22.34 -17.46 8.70
CA ASP A 81 22.61 -18.35 9.83
C ASP A 81 24.11 -18.47 10.15
N ALA A 82 24.98 -18.33 9.14
CA ALA A 82 26.44 -18.30 9.31
C ALA A 82 26.94 -17.12 10.17
N ALA A 83 26.17 -16.04 10.28
CA ALA A 83 26.48 -14.91 11.15
C ALA A 83 25.94 -15.07 12.57
N LYS A 84 24.98 -15.99 12.79
CA LYS A 84 24.35 -16.24 14.10
C LYS A 84 25.15 -17.18 15.00
N SER A 85 26.06 -17.99 14.45
CA SER A 85 26.80 -19.03 15.18
C SER A 85 28.09 -18.56 15.86
N LYS A 86 28.43 -17.28 15.77
CA LYS A 86 29.66 -16.71 16.36
C LYS A 86 29.47 -16.06 17.74
N GLU A 87 28.30 -16.25 18.34
CA GLU A 87 27.94 -15.76 19.69
C GLU A 87 27.86 -16.93 20.67
#